data_AF-A0A831WMR1-F1
#
_entry.id   AF-A0A831WMR1-F1
#
_cell.length_a   1.000
_cell.length_b   1.000
_cell.length_c   1.000
_cell.angle_alpha   90.00
_cell.angle_beta   90.00
_cell.angle_gamma   90.00
#
_symmetry.space_group_name_H-M   'P 1'
#
loop_
_entity.id
_entity.type
_entity.pdbx_description
1 polymer ?
#
loop_
_entity_poly.entity_id
_entity_poly.type
_entity_poly.pdbx_seq_one_letter_code
_entity_poly.pdbx_strand_id
1 'polypeptide(L)'
;MKKNLKEKQKRGMIRDWILLGIVLIIAIVLLSIFPDRKEPVINTLWDYFMEMVLILPAVMILLGLFAVWVSKETVVKHLGKASGIKGIFLAIILGALPTGPLYIAFPMAAALLKKGAKISNIIVFLSAWA
;
A
#
# COMPACT_ATOMS: atom_id res chain seq x y z
N MET A 1 21.57 -23.47 12.94
CA MET A 1 20.57 -22.80 12.06
C MET A 1 20.06 -21.44 12.59
N LYS A 2 19.69 -21.28 13.87
CA LYS A 2 19.13 -20.01 14.41
C LYS A 2 20.10 -18.81 14.45
N LYS A 3 21.42 -19.02 14.56
CA LYS A 3 22.44 -17.96 14.64
C LYS A 3 22.60 -17.19 13.31
N ASN A 4 22.63 -17.90 12.18
CA ASN A 4 22.71 -17.32 10.83
C ASN A 4 21.47 -16.48 10.45
N LEU A 5 20.29 -16.85 10.96
CA LEU A 5 19.05 -16.08 10.73
C LEU A 5 19.08 -14.73 11.47
N LYS A 6 19.55 -14.72 12.73
CA LYS A 6 19.70 -13.47 13.51
C LYS A 6 20.77 -12.54 12.93
N GLU A 7 21.89 -13.06 12.45
CA GLU A 7 22.93 -12.24 11.81
C GLU A 7 22.49 -11.65 10.47
N LYS A 8 21.77 -12.44 9.64
CA LYS A 8 21.20 -11.94 8.38
C LYS A 8 20.14 -10.85 8.61
N GLN A 9 19.30 -11.02 9.62
CA GLN A 9 18.30 -10.02 10.03
C GLN A 9 18.95 -8.74 10.55
N LYS A 10 20.00 -8.85 11.40
CA LYS A 10 20.75 -7.70 11.91
C LYS A 10 21.46 -6.93 10.81
N ARG A 11 22.06 -7.62 9.82
CA ARG A 11 22.65 -6.99 8.63
C ARG A 11 21.62 -6.25 7.77
N GLY A 12 20.41 -6.81 7.62
CA GLY A 12 19.30 -6.15 6.94
C GLY A 12 18.93 -4.83 7.60
N MET A 13 18.70 -4.86 8.92
CA MET A 13 18.36 -3.65 9.69
C MET A 13 19.44 -2.57 9.57
N ILE A 14 20.72 -2.92 9.72
CA ILE A 14 21.82 -1.93 9.62
C ILE A 14 21.82 -1.26 8.24
N ARG A 15 21.62 -2.04 7.17
CA ARG A 15 21.53 -1.49 5.81
C ARG A 15 20.36 -0.52 5.69
N ASP A 16 19.20 -0.86 6.24
CA ASP A 16 18.00 -0.01 6.14
C ASP A 16 18.18 1.31 6.91
N TRP A 17 18.83 1.28 8.08
CA TRP A 17 19.23 2.49 8.83
C TRP A 17 20.23 3.36 8.08
N ILE A 18 21.21 2.74 7.41
CA ILE A 18 22.18 3.46 6.57
C ILE A 18 21.46 4.14 5.40
N LEU A 19 20.56 3.43 4.72
CA LEU A 19 19.77 4.00 3.62
C LEU A 19 18.92 5.18 4.10
N LEU A 20 18.25 5.06 5.24
CA LEU A 20 17.51 6.17 5.86
C LEU A 20 18.41 7.36 6.15
N GLY A 21 19.59 7.14 6.74
CA GLY A 21 20.56 8.19 7.02
C GLY A 21 20.99 8.92 5.74
N ILE A 22 21.28 8.19 4.66
CA ILE A 22 21.64 8.76 3.37
C ILE A 22 20.50 9.64 2.81
N VAL A 23 19.26 9.14 2.83
CA VAL A 23 18.10 9.90 2.35
C VAL A 23 17.90 11.18 3.15
N LEU A 24 18.05 11.13 4.48
CA LEU A 24 17.95 12.30 5.34
C LEU A 24 19.05 13.33 5.05
N ILE A 25 20.29 12.88 4.87
CA ILE A 25 21.41 13.76 4.52
C ILE A 25 21.12 14.46 3.18
N ILE A 26 20.68 13.72 2.16
CA ILE A 26 20.31 14.29 0.86
C ILE A 26 19.20 15.33 1.02
N ALA A 27 18.15 15.03 1.80
CA ALA A 27 17.07 15.96 2.05
C ALA A 27 17.56 17.25 2.73
N ILE A 28 18.42 17.16 3.75
CA ILE A 28 19.00 18.31 4.44
C ILE A 28 19.86 19.15 3.49
N VAL A 29 20.70 18.51 2.67
CA VAL A 29 21.53 19.20 1.67
C VAL A 29 20.65 19.95 0.67
N LEU A 30 19.61 19.31 0.12
CA LEU A 30 18.67 19.94 -0.80
C LEU A 30 17.95 21.14 -0.17
N LEU A 31 17.47 21.00 1.07
CA LEU A 31 16.82 22.11 1.79
C LEU A 31 17.78 23.23 2.18
N SER A 32 19.08 22.95 2.28
CA SER A 32 20.11 23.97 2.50
C SER A 32 20.41 24.75 1.22
N ILE A 33 20.39 24.09 0.06
CA ILE A 33 20.57 24.73 -1.26
C ILE A 33 19.31 25.52 -1.68
N PHE A 34 18.12 25.02 -1.35
CA PHE A 34 16.83 25.62 -1.71
C PHE A 34 16.02 26.02 -0.47
N PRO A 35 16.43 27.07 0.27
CA PRO A 35 15.79 27.46 1.53
C PRO A 35 14.32 27.86 1.36
N ASP A 36 13.95 28.44 0.21
CA ASP A 36 12.58 28.86 -0.09
C ASP A 36 11.59 27.67 -0.18
N ARG A 37 12.10 26.44 -0.30
CA ARG A 37 11.28 25.22 -0.37
C ARG A 37 11.00 24.60 1.00
N LYS A 38 11.60 25.11 2.08
CA LYS A 38 11.44 24.55 3.44
C LYS A 38 9.98 24.56 3.91
N GLU A 39 9.32 25.71 3.84
CA GLU A 39 7.92 25.84 4.24
C GLU A 39 6.98 24.96 3.40
N PRO A 40 7.02 25.00 2.05
CA PRO A 40 6.20 24.09 1.24
C PRO A 40 6.42 22.61 1.57
N VAL A 41 7.66 22.19 1.83
CA VAL A 41 7.99 20.81 2.18
C VAL A 41 7.39 20.42 3.54
N ILE A 42 7.53 21.27 4.56
CA ILE A 42 6.98 21.00 5.89
C ILE A 42 5.45 20.96 5.82
N ASN A 43 4.82 21.91 5.13
CA ASN A 43 3.36 21.93 4.98
C ASN A 43 2.86 20.68 4.26
N THR A 44 3.50 20.29 3.15
CA THR A 44 3.14 19.07 2.42
C THR A 44 3.31 17.81 3.29
N LEU A 45 4.39 17.72 4.06
CA LEU A 45 4.60 16.61 4.99
C LEU A 45 3.53 16.57 6.08
N TRP A 46 3.15 17.73 6.60
CA TRP A 46 2.11 17.85 7.62
C TRP A 46 0.74 17.47 7.09
N ASP A 47 0.40 17.93 5.89
CA ASP A 47 -0.86 17.59 5.21
C ASP A 47 -0.97 16.08 4.98
N TYR A 48 0.07 15.45 4.43
CA TYR A 48 0.10 13.99 4.27
C TYR A 48 0.05 13.24 5.58
N PHE A 49 0.73 13.74 6.62
CA PHE A 49 0.68 13.12 7.94
C PHE A 49 -0.73 13.15 8.52
N MET A 50 -1.39 14.31 8.47
CA MET A 50 -2.77 14.46 8.94
C MET A 50 -3.76 13.63 8.13
N GLU A 51 -3.60 13.62 6.81
CA GLU A 51 -4.38 12.78 5.92
C GLU A 51 -4.26 11.30 6.31
N MET A 52 -3.05 10.79 6.53
CA MET A 52 -2.84 9.40 6.95
C MET A 52 -3.43 9.12 8.34
N VAL A 53 -3.23 10.00 9.32
CA VAL A 53 -3.76 9.82 10.68
C VAL A 53 -5.29 9.77 10.69
N LEU A 54 -5.95 10.57 9.86
CA LEU A 54 -7.41 10.62 9.78
C LEU A 54 -7.99 9.49 8.93
N ILE A 55 -7.37 9.18 7.79
CA ILE A 55 -7.91 8.23 6.81
C ILE A 55 -7.56 6.78 7.17
N LEU A 56 -6.35 6.49 7.66
CA LEU A 56 -5.93 5.10 7.95
C LEU A 56 -6.86 4.37 8.92
N PRO A 57 -7.30 4.96 10.05
CA PRO A 57 -8.24 4.28 10.97
C PRO A 57 -9.55 3.90 10.28
N ALA A 58 -10.14 4.83 9.51
CA ALA A 58 -11.37 4.57 8.76
C ALA A 58 -11.18 3.44 7.74
N VAL A 59 -10.06 3.47 7.01
CA VAL A 59 -9.68 2.43 6.06
C VAL A 59 -9.49 1.07 6.73
N MET A 60 -8.85 1.02 7.90
CA MET A 60 -8.68 -0.22 8.67
C MET A 60 -10.03 -0.81 9.09
N ILE A 61 -11.00 0.03 9.49
CA ILE A 61 -12.35 -0.42 9.83
C ILE A 61 -13.05 -0.99 8.60
N LEU A 62 -13.02 -0.26 7.47
CA LEU A 62 -13.61 -0.72 6.20
C LEU A 62 -12.98 -2.04 5.73
N LEU A 63 -11.66 -2.18 5.88
CA LEU A 63 -10.95 -3.42 5.61
C LEU A 63 -11.38 -4.56 6.53
N GLY A 64 -11.55 -4.29 7.82
CA GLY A 64 -12.06 -5.25 8.79
C GLY A 64 -13.46 -5.73 8.42
N LEU A 65 -14.36 -4.81 8.08
CA LEU A 65 -15.71 -5.13 7.63
C LEU A 65 -15.68 -5.93 6.32
N PHE A 66 -14.89 -5.50 5.34
CA PHE A 66 -14.69 -6.23 4.09
C PHE A 66 -14.11 -7.63 4.32
N ALA A 67 -13.19 -7.77 5.28
CA ALA A 67 -12.60 -9.04 5.65
C ALA A 67 -13.64 -10.03 6.21
N VAL A 68 -14.64 -9.54 6.94
CA VAL A 68 -15.72 -10.37 7.51
C VAL A 68 -16.85 -10.61 6.52
N TRP A 69 -17.31 -9.57 5.83
CA TRP A 69 -18.51 -9.62 4.97
C TRP A 69 -18.27 -10.31 3.62
N VAL A 70 -17.09 -10.15 3.04
CA VAL A 70 -16.82 -10.74 1.71
C VAL A 70 -16.27 -12.14 1.88
N SER A 71 -17.09 -13.17 1.65
CA SER A 71 -16.61 -14.55 1.82
C SER A 71 -15.52 -14.93 0.81
N LYS A 72 -14.69 -15.92 1.18
CA LYS A 72 -13.64 -16.44 0.30
C LYS A 72 -14.24 -17.00 -1.00
N GLU A 73 -15.38 -17.65 -0.92
CA GLU A 73 -16.10 -18.25 -2.04
C GLU A 73 -16.52 -17.18 -3.05
N THR A 74 -16.99 -16.02 -2.55
CA THR A 74 -17.34 -14.87 -3.39
C THR A 74 -16.13 -14.35 -4.15
N VAL A 75 -15.00 -14.19 -3.48
CA VAL A 75 -13.75 -13.72 -4.12
C VAL A 75 -13.27 -14.73 -5.16
N VAL A 76 -13.22 -16.02 -4.82
CA VAL A 76 -12.78 -17.07 -5.76
C VAL A 76 -13.69 -17.15 -6.99
N LYS A 77 -15.01 -17.04 -6.79
CA LYS A 77 -16.00 -17.08 -7.88
C LYS A 77 -15.85 -15.92 -8.86
N HIS A 78 -15.64 -14.69 -8.37
CA HIS A 78 -15.69 -13.49 -9.21
C HIS A 78 -14.32 -12.92 -9.58
N LEU A 79 -13.30 -13.12 -8.76
CA LEU A 79 -11.95 -12.59 -8.95
C LEU A 79 -10.87 -13.69 -8.96
N GLY A 80 -11.23 -14.95 -8.72
CA GLY A 80 -10.29 -16.07 -8.69
C GLY A 80 -9.84 -16.56 -10.07
N LYS A 81 -9.11 -17.68 -10.11
CA LYS A 81 -8.52 -18.20 -11.36
C LYS A 81 -9.55 -18.52 -12.46
N ALA A 82 -10.75 -18.94 -12.06
CA ALA A 82 -11.84 -19.31 -12.96
C ALA A 82 -12.70 -18.11 -13.41
N SER A 83 -12.40 -16.88 -12.99
CA SER A 83 -13.25 -15.70 -13.26
C SER A 83 -13.29 -15.27 -14.74
N GLY A 84 -12.29 -15.68 -15.54
CA GLY A 84 -12.13 -15.24 -16.93
C GLY A 84 -12.16 -13.72 -17.09
N ILE A 85 -12.74 -13.25 -18.20
CA ILE A 85 -12.90 -11.82 -18.53
C ILE A 85 -13.80 -11.08 -17.53
N LYS A 86 -14.81 -11.76 -16.96
CA LYS A 86 -15.73 -11.14 -15.98
C LYS A 86 -14.97 -10.63 -14.75
N GLY A 87 -13.95 -11.36 -14.30
CA GLY A 87 -13.12 -10.92 -13.18
C GLY A 87 -12.21 -9.74 -13.50
N ILE A 88 -11.79 -9.57 -14.76
CA ILE A 88 -11.02 -8.40 -15.20
C ILE A 88 -11.92 -7.17 -15.15
N PHE A 89 -13.12 -7.26 -15.74
CA PHE A 89 -14.08 -6.15 -15.73
C PHE A 89 -14.48 -5.74 -14.30
N LEU A 90 -14.73 -6.73 -13.43
CA LEU A 90 -15.01 -6.47 -12.02
C LEU A 90 -13.82 -5.83 -11.31
N ALA A 91 -12.59 -6.27 -11.58
CA ALA A 91 -11.40 -5.66 -11.02
C ALA A 91 -11.22 -4.19 -11.43
N ILE A 92 -11.52 -3.85 -12.69
CA ILE A 92 -11.51 -2.46 -13.17
C ILE A 92 -12.53 -1.63 -12.39
N ILE A 93 -13.78 -2.11 -12.30
CA ILE A 93 -14.84 -1.39 -11.57
C ILE A 93 -14.46 -1.18 -10.11
N LEU A 94 -14.00 -2.24 -9.44
CA LEU A 94 -13.61 -2.17 -8.02
C LEU A 94 -12.39 -1.26 -7.79
N GLY A 95 -11.48 -1.17 -8.77
CA GLY A 95 -10.30 -0.31 -8.70
C GLY A 95 -10.60 1.16 -9.01
N ALA A 96 -11.50 1.42 -9.96
CA ALA A 96 -11.84 2.78 -10.41
C ALA A 96 -12.88 3.50 -9.53
N LEU A 97 -13.68 2.74 -8.76
CA LEU A 97 -14.71 3.31 -7.87
C LEU A 97 -14.14 4.14 -6.72
N PRO A 98 -13.09 3.68 -5.99
CA PRO A 98 -12.61 4.41 -4.83
C PRO A 98 -11.69 5.56 -5.25
N THR A 99 -12.08 6.78 -4.90
CA THR A 99 -11.19 7.94 -4.98
C THR A 99 -10.46 8.06 -3.65
N GLY A 100 -9.20 7.64 -3.61
CA GLY A 100 -8.41 7.80 -2.39
C GLY A 100 -6.96 7.37 -2.57
N PRO A 101 -6.12 7.67 -1.58
CA PRO A 101 -4.71 7.38 -1.65
C PRO A 101 -4.38 5.90 -1.87
N LEU A 102 -3.26 5.65 -2.53
CA LEU A 102 -2.87 4.29 -2.92
C LEU A 102 -2.60 3.36 -1.72
N TYR A 103 -2.27 3.92 -0.55
CA TYR A 103 -2.08 3.14 0.69
C TYR A 103 -3.38 2.47 1.19
N ILE A 104 -4.54 2.82 0.63
CA ILE A 104 -5.84 2.14 0.85
C ILE A 104 -5.98 0.91 -0.04
N ALA A 105 -5.55 1.03 -1.30
CA ALA A 105 -5.67 -0.01 -2.31
C ALA A 105 -4.84 -1.25 -1.94
N PHE A 106 -3.64 -1.05 -1.39
CA PHE A 106 -2.71 -2.14 -1.10
C PHE A 106 -3.19 -3.13 -0.04
N PRO A 107 -3.66 -2.72 1.15
CA PRO A 107 -4.21 -3.67 2.11
C PRO A 107 -5.47 -4.38 1.60
N MET A 108 -6.31 -3.70 0.80
CA MET A 108 -7.47 -4.30 0.13
C MET A 108 -7.06 -5.37 -0.88
N ALA A 109 -6.08 -5.06 -1.74
CA ALA A 109 -5.48 -6.02 -2.65
C ALA A 109 -4.89 -7.22 -1.89
N ALA A 110 -4.19 -6.99 -0.78
CA ALA A 110 -3.65 -8.05 0.06
C ALA A 110 -4.76 -8.92 0.67
N ALA A 111 -5.88 -8.34 1.11
CA ALA A 111 -7.03 -9.08 1.63
C ALA A 111 -7.70 -9.94 0.54
N LEU A 112 -7.90 -9.39 -0.65
CA LEU A 112 -8.43 -10.12 -1.81
C LEU A 112 -7.51 -11.26 -2.25
N LEU A 113 -6.19 -11.02 -2.29
CA LEU A 113 -5.19 -12.05 -2.60
C LEU A 113 -5.24 -13.20 -1.58
N LYS A 114 -5.28 -12.88 -0.28
CA LYS A 114 -5.43 -13.89 0.79
C LYS A 114 -6.71 -14.72 0.64
N LYS A 115 -7.77 -14.13 0.07
CA LYS A 115 -9.04 -14.81 -0.22
C LYS A 115 -9.06 -15.54 -1.57
N GLY A 116 -7.96 -15.58 -2.31
CA GLY A 116 -7.83 -16.41 -3.53
C GLY A 116 -8.12 -15.67 -4.83
N ALA A 117 -8.11 -14.33 -4.83
CA ALA A 117 -8.12 -13.57 -6.08
C ALA A 117 -6.90 -13.91 -6.95
N LYS A 118 -7.10 -13.93 -8.28
CA LYS A 118 -6.02 -14.13 -9.25
C LYS A 118 -5.13 -12.90 -9.28
N ILE A 119 -3.81 -13.10 -9.25
CA ILE A 119 -2.80 -12.02 -9.25
C ILE A 119 -3.04 -11.03 -10.40
N SER A 120 -3.37 -11.52 -11.61
CA SER A 120 -3.65 -10.63 -12.75
C SER A 120 -4.83 -9.69 -12.50
N ASN A 121 -5.89 -10.15 -11.84
CA ASN A 121 -7.04 -9.30 -11.52
C ASN A 121 -6.68 -8.26 -10.46
N ILE A 122 -5.77 -8.59 -9.55
CA ILE A 122 -5.28 -7.65 -8.53
C ILE A 122 -4.37 -6.59 -9.14
N ILE A 123 -3.55 -6.96 -10.13
CA ILE A 123 -2.78 -5.99 -10.92
C ILE A 123 -3.75 -5.04 -11.63
N VAL A 124 -4.77 -5.56 -12.31
CA VAL A 124 -5.80 -4.74 -12.98
C VAL A 124 -6.52 -3.81 -12.00
N PHE A 125 -6.90 -4.32 -10.82
CA PHE A 125 -7.51 -3.52 -9.75
C PHE A 125 -6.60 -2.37 -9.31
N LEU A 126 -5.32 -2.64 -9.02
CA LEU A 126 -4.37 -1.61 -8.60
C LEU A 126 -4.07 -0.62 -9.73
N SER A 127 -4.00 -1.08 -10.98
CA SER A 127 -3.81 -0.23 -12.15
C SER A 127 -5.01 0.66 -12.45
N ALA A 128 -6.22 0.23 -12.11
CA ALA A 128 -7.43 1.05 -12.25
C ALA A 128 -7.62 2.04 -11.10
N TRP A 129 -6.93 1.82 -9.97
CA TRP A 129 -6.94 2.72 -8.81
C TRP A 129 -5.95 3.88 -8.95
N ALA A 130 -4.77 3.59 -9.50
CA ALA A 130 -3.68 4.55 -9.69
C ALA A 130 -3.99 5.55 -10.82
#